data_AF-A0A803L5K1-F1
#
_entry.id   AF-A0A803L5K1-F1
#
_cell.length_a   1.000
_cell.length_b   1.000
_cell.length_c   1.000
_cell.angle_alpha   90.00
_cell.angle_beta   90.00
_cell.angle_gamma   90.00
#
_symmetry.space_group_name_H-M   'P 1'
#
loop_
_entity.id
_entity.type
_entity.pdbx_description
1 polymer ?
#
loop_
_entity_poly.entity_id
_entity_poly.type
_entity_poly.pdbx_seq_one_letter_code
_entity_poly.pdbx_strand_id
1 'polypeptide(L)'
;MEGELKRLRGVVPMYNGKWGALTSVQRKRSWLGTYEREIDAAVAYDRACLKLCRRKLLNFSFDTNECEFQSNYSFETIIFMIKDGTYPQNYAQFLAKRQNLGGVGSEETGSACIPKLHEPVKLFGVRIG
;
A
#
# COMPACT_ATOMS: atom_id res chain seq x y z
N MET A 1 -30.75 -11.02 6.42
CA MET A 1 -29.52 -11.83 6.28
C MET A 1 -28.39 -10.84 6.06
N GLU A 2 -27.70 -10.45 7.14
CA GLU A 2 -26.48 -9.65 7.03
C GLU A 2 -25.48 -10.47 6.24
N GLY A 3 -25.14 -9.99 5.04
CA GLY A 3 -24.13 -10.61 4.20
C GLY A 3 -22.86 -10.74 5.01
N GLU A 4 -22.36 -11.97 5.12
CA GLU A 4 -21.13 -12.28 5.83
C GLU A 4 -20.02 -11.39 5.25
N LEU A 5 -19.65 -10.33 5.98
CA LEU A 5 -18.56 -9.45 5.59
C LEU A 5 -17.30 -10.30 5.55
N LYS A 6 -16.90 -10.69 4.34
CA LYS A 6 -15.74 -11.53 4.10
C LYS A 6 -14.52 -10.80 4.65
N ARG A 7 -13.96 -11.34 5.73
CA ARG A 7 -12.73 -10.82 6.36
C ARG A 7 -11.64 -10.64 5.31
N LEU A 8 -11.03 -9.46 5.29
CA LEU A 8 -9.97 -9.16 4.36
C LEU A 8 -8.67 -9.87 4.79
N ARG A 9 -8.00 -10.53 3.83
CA ARG A 9 -6.75 -11.25 4.07
C ARG A 9 -5.64 -10.29 4.45
N GLY A 10 -4.78 -10.74 5.37
CA GLY A 10 -3.64 -9.95 5.83
C GLY A 10 -4.01 -8.76 6.71
N VAL A 11 -5.29 -8.61 7.06
CA VAL A 11 -5.80 -7.56 7.94
C VAL A 11 -6.09 -8.13 9.32
N VAL A 12 -5.72 -7.39 10.38
CA VAL A 12 -5.91 -7.78 11.78
C VAL A 12 -6.57 -6.64 12.55
N PRO A 13 -7.72 -6.87 13.21
CA PRO A 13 -8.32 -5.86 14.08
C PRO A 13 -7.46 -5.62 15.32
N MET A 14 -7.31 -4.36 15.71
CA MET A 14 -6.62 -3.95 16.92
C MET A 14 -7.61 -3.44 17.99
N TYR A 15 -7.19 -3.49 19.25
CA TYR A 15 -8.02 -3.11 20.41
C TYR A 15 -8.46 -1.64 20.42
N ASN A 16 -7.77 -0.78 19.66
CA ASN A 16 -8.06 0.65 19.54
C ASN A 16 -8.98 0.99 18.36
N GLY A 17 -9.64 -0.02 17.76
CA GLY A 17 -10.50 0.17 16.59
C GLY A 17 -9.74 0.40 15.28
N LYS A 18 -8.41 0.28 15.29
CA LYS A 18 -7.57 0.36 14.07
C LYS A 18 -7.39 -1.02 13.45
N TRP A 19 -6.89 -1.01 12.22
CA TRP A 19 -6.66 -2.19 11.41
C TRP A 19 -5.19 -2.30 11.05
N GLY A 20 -4.56 -3.42 11.41
CA GLY A 20 -3.18 -3.72 11.05
C GLY A 20 -3.09 -4.47 9.74
N ALA A 21 -2.10 -4.14 8.92
CA ALA A 21 -1.77 -4.94 7.73
C ALA A 21 -0.47 -5.71 7.96
N LEU A 22 -0.47 -7.01 7.63
CA LEU A 22 0.71 -7.87 7.75
C LEU A 22 0.90 -8.72 6.49
N THR A 23 2.15 -8.86 6.06
CA THR A 23 2.52 -9.79 4.99
C THR A 23 3.48 -10.86 5.52
N SER A 24 3.44 -12.04 4.93
CA SER A 24 4.39 -13.11 5.24
C SER A 24 5.35 -13.32 4.07
N VAL A 25 6.62 -13.00 4.28
CA VAL A 25 7.69 -13.21 3.29
C VAL A 25 8.71 -14.14 3.90
N GLN A 26 9.05 -15.23 3.18
CA GLN A 26 10.02 -16.23 3.65
C GLN A 26 9.73 -16.74 5.08
N ARG A 27 8.45 -17.03 5.39
CA ARG A 27 7.95 -17.44 6.72
C ARG A 27 8.09 -16.40 7.84
N LYS A 28 8.63 -15.20 7.56
CA LYS A 28 8.66 -14.08 8.49
C LYS A 28 7.41 -13.21 8.32
N ARG A 29 6.83 -12.77 9.43
CA ARG A 29 5.73 -11.80 9.43
C ARG A 29 6.31 -10.39 9.45
N SER A 30 5.93 -9.57 8.47
CA SER A 30 6.30 -8.17 8.38
C SER A 30 5.05 -7.32 8.55
N TRP A 31 5.05 -6.49 9.59
CA TRP A 31 4.03 -5.47 9.79
C TRP A 31 4.20 -4.37 8.75
N LEU A 32 3.13 -4.06 8.00
CA LEU A 32 3.14 -3.05 6.94
C LEU A 32 2.68 -1.69 7.47
N GLY A 33 1.77 -1.67 8.44
CA GLY A 33 1.24 -0.44 9.01
C GLY A 33 -0.04 -0.65 9.79
N THR A 34 -0.50 0.44 10.40
CA THR A 34 -1.80 0.55 11.07
C THR A 34 -2.65 1.57 10.32
N TYR A 35 -3.92 1.24 10.09
CA TYR A 35 -4.84 2.02 9.28
C TYR A 35 -6.14 2.24 10.05
N GLU A 36 -6.85 3.32 9.73
CA GLU A 36 -8.14 3.63 10.35
C GLU A 36 -9.27 2.75 9.80
N ARG A 37 -9.13 2.30 8.55
CA ARG A 37 -10.14 1.51 7.84
C ARG A 37 -9.58 0.14 7.47
N GLU A 38 -10.40 -0.89 7.56
CA GLU A 38 -10.06 -2.26 7.17
C GLU A 38 -9.61 -2.33 5.70
N ILE A 39 -10.29 -1.57 4.84
CA ILE A 39 -10.03 -1.50 3.40
C ILE A 39 -8.62 -0.94 3.13
N ASP A 40 -8.20 0.10 3.84
CA ASP A 40 -6.88 0.71 3.64
C ASP A 40 -5.75 -0.26 4.05
N ALA A 41 -5.97 -1.01 5.14
CA ALA A 41 -5.07 -2.10 5.55
C ALA A 41 -5.00 -3.21 4.50
N ALA A 42 -6.15 -3.60 3.93
CA ALA A 42 -6.21 -4.62 2.88
C ALA A 42 -5.52 -4.16 1.59
N VAL A 43 -5.65 -2.89 1.19
CA VAL A 43 -4.94 -2.31 0.04
C VAL A 43 -3.43 -2.35 0.26
N ALA A 44 -2.95 -2.02 1.46
CA ALA A 44 -1.52 -2.13 1.79
C ALA A 44 -1.02 -3.57 1.70
N TYR A 45 -1.80 -4.53 2.19
CA TYR A 45 -1.50 -5.96 2.05
C TYR A 45 -1.45 -6.42 0.59
N ASP A 46 -2.42 -6.00 -0.21
CA ASP A 46 -2.52 -6.36 -1.63
C ASP A 46 -1.33 -5.84 -2.42
N ARG A 47 -0.90 -4.59 -2.17
CA ARG A 47 0.30 -4.02 -2.78
C ARG A 47 1.55 -4.83 -2.48
N ALA A 48 1.70 -5.29 -1.24
CA ALA A 48 2.82 -6.16 -0.86
C ALA A 48 2.72 -7.55 -1.54
N CYS A 49 1.52 -8.12 -1.66
CA CYS A 49 1.30 -9.40 -2.33
C CYS A 49 1.51 -9.32 -3.85
N LEU A 50 1.15 -8.18 -4.46
CA LEU A 50 1.36 -7.92 -5.88
C LEU A 50 2.85 -7.98 -6.21
N LYS A 51 3.70 -7.39 -5.36
CA LYS A 51 5.15 -7.41 -5.53
C LYS A 51 5.74 -8.82 -5.43
N LEU A 52 5.12 -9.69 -4.64
CA LEU A 52 5.49 -11.10 -4.49
C LEU A 52 4.89 -12.00 -5.57
N CYS A 53 4.21 -11.42 -6.57
CA CYS A 53 3.46 -12.13 -7.62
C CYS A 53 2.39 -13.09 -7.05
N ARG A 54 1.89 -12.84 -5.83
CA ARG A 54 0.91 -13.69 -5.15
C ARG A 54 -0.52 -13.26 -5.46
N ARG A 55 -0.87 -13.20 -6.75
CA ARG A 55 -2.15 -12.68 -7.25
C ARG A 55 -3.38 -13.37 -6.66
N LYS A 56 -3.27 -14.66 -6.31
CA LYS A 56 -4.36 -15.44 -5.66
C LYS A 56 -4.71 -14.98 -4.25
N LEU A 57 -3.83 -14.19 -3.60
CA LEU A 57 -4.02 -13.71 -2.23
C LEU A 57 -4.60 -12.30 -2.15
N LEU A 58 -4.73 -11.60 -3.27
CA LEU A 58 -5.23 -10.22 -3.31
C LEU A 58 -6.70 -10.15 -2.92
N ASN A 59 -7.07 -9.18 -2.11
CA ASN A 59 -8.46 -8.90 -1.73
C ASN A 59 -9.21 -8.14 -2.82
N PHE A 60 -8.53 -7.27 -3.55
CA PHE A 60 -9.07 -6.42 -4.61
C PHE A 60 -8.44 -6.73 -5.97
N SER A 61 -9.11 -6.29 -7.03
CA SER A 61 -8.55 -6.30 -8.38
C SER A 61 -7.36 -5.33 -8.46
N PHE A 62 -6.33 -5.73 -9.20
CA PHE A 62 -5.14 -4.91 -9.44
C PHE A 62 -5.10 -4.44 -10.89
N ASP A 63 -4.46 -3.30 -11.13
CA ASP A 63 -4.20 -2.79 -12.48
C ASP A 63 -2.83 -3.26 -13.00
N THR A 64 -2.74 -3.45 -14.30
CA THR A 64 -1.51 -3.61 -15.07
C THR A 64 -0.53 -2.46 -14.82
N ASN A 65 -1.02 -1.22 -14.69
CA ASN A 65 -0.18 -0.05 -14.40
C ASN A 65 0.51 -0.17 -13.04
N GLU A 66 -0.17 -0.71 -12.02
CA GLU A 66 0.41 -0.91 -10.69
C GLU A 66 1.46 -2.02 -10.71
N CYS A 67 1.26 -3.06 -11.53
CA CYS A 67 2.28 -4.08 -11.78
C CYS A 67 3.54 -3.48 -12.40
N GLU A 68 3.38 -2.64 -13.43
CA GLU A 68 4.49 -1.98 -14.11
C GLU A 68 5.22 -1.01 -13.18
N PHE A 69 4.49 -0.19 -12.43
CA PHE A 69 5.04 0.68 -11.40
C PHE A 69 5.91 -0.12 -10.42
N GLN A 70 5.37 -1.22 -9.87
CA GLN A 70 6.09 -2.04 -8.91
C GLN A 70 7.32 -2.72 -9.52
N SER A 71 7.34 -3.01 -10.82
CA SER A 71 8.49 -3.62 -11.49
C SER A 71 9.74 -2.72 -11.48
N ASN A 72 9.56 -1.39 -11.39
CA ASN A 72 10.64 -0.41 -11.35
C ASN A 72 11.38 -0.33 -10.00
N TYR A 73 10.89 -1.01 -8.96
CA TYR A 73 11.43 -0.91 -7.61
C TYR A 73 11.79 -2.29 -7.04
N SER A 74 12.70 -2.34 -6.06
CA SER A 74 12.97 -3.57 -5.32
C SER A 74 11.79 -3.93 -4.38
N PHE A 75 11.74 -5.16 -3.89
CA PHE A 75 10.74 -5.54 -2.88
C PHE A 75 10.83 -4.67 -1.63
N GLU A 76 12.05 -4.40 -1.15
CA GLU A 76 12.30 -3.59 0.03
C GLU A 76 11.82 -2.16 -0.15
N THR A 77 12.09 -1.55 -1.31
CA THR A 77 11.64 -0.18 -1.63
C THR A 77 10.11 -0.10 -1.66
N ILE A 78 9.42 -1.09 -2.24
CA ILE A 78 7.95 -1.12 -2.22
C ILE A 78 7.41 -1.22 -0.80
N ILE A 79 7.99 -2.10 0.03
CA ILE A 79 7.58 -2.24 1.43
C ILE A 79 7.85 -0.97 2.22
N PHE A 80 8.98 -0.30 1.97
CA PHE A 80 9.31 0.98 2.58
C PHE A 80 8.28 2.06 2.21
N MET A 81 7.94 2.20 0.93
CA MET A 81 6.92 3.16 0.46
C MET A 81 5.53 2.88 1.06
N ILE A 82 5.17 1.62 1.25
CA ILE A 82 3.90 1.24 1.90
C ILE A 82 3.92 1.67 3.38
N LYS A 83 5.02 1.42 4.09
CA LYS A 83 5.18 1.73 5.52
C LYS A 83 5.24 3.22 5.81
N ASP A 84 5.95 3.97 4.98
CA ASP A 84 6.12 5.42 5.12
C ASP A 84 4.93 6.20 4.54
N GLY A 85 3.97 5.51 3.92
CA GLY A 85 2.76 6.11 3.36
C GLY A 85 2.96 6.83 2.01
N THR A 86 4.17 6.83 1.45
CA THR A 86 4.51 7.52 0.19
C THR A 86 4.08 6.76 -1.07
N TYR A 87 3.68 5.49 -0.95
CA TYR A 87 3.26 4.65 -2.08
C TYR A 87 2.19 5.29 -2.98
N PRO A 88 1.04 5.79 -2.47
CA PRO A 88 -0.02 6.33 -3.31
C PRO A 88 0.45 7.53 -4.14
N GLN A 89 1.27 8.40 -3.55
CA GLN A 89 1.79 9.58 -4.23
C GLN A 89 2.80 9.21 -5.31
N ASN A 90 3.72 8.29 -5.02
CA ASN A 90 4.67 7.80 -6.01
C ASN A 90 3.97 7.10 -7.19
N TYR A 91 2.91 6.34 -6.91
CA TYR A 91 2.10 5.70 -7.94
C TYR A 91 1.33 6.72 -8.78
N ALA A 92 0.70 7.73 -8.16
CA ALA A 92 0.03 8.81 -8.88
C ALA A 92 0.99 9.58 -9.80
N GLN A 93 2.20 9.88 -9.32
CA GLN A 93 3.25 10.51 -10.11
C GLN A 93 3.67 9.64 -11.31
N PHE A 94 3.78 8.32 -11.13
CA PHE A 94 4.06 7.39 -12.21
C PHE A 94 2.96 7.42 -13.28
N LEU A 95 1.68 7.41 -12.88
CA LEU A 95 0.55 7.49 -13.81
C LEU A 95 0.55 8.81 -14.59
N ALA A 96 0.78 9.95 -13.93
CA ALA A 96 0.87 11.26 -14.57
C ALA A 96 2.01 11.32 -15.61
N LYS A 97 3.18 10.77 -15.27
CA LYS A 97 4.32 10.70 -16.19
C LYS A 97 4.00 9.89 -17.45
N ARG A 98 3.23 8.81 -17.33
CA ARG A 98 2.82 7.97 -18.48
C ARG A 98 1.87 8.70 -19.41
N GLN A 99 0.94 9.47 -18.88
CA GLN A 99 0.02 10.27 -19.69
C GLN A 99 0.76 11.35 -20.47
N ASN A 100 1.80 11.95 -19.87
CA ASN A 100 2.64 12.96 -20.53
C ASN A 100 3.59 12.38 -21.60
N LEU A 101 3.96 11.09 -21.53
CA LEU A 101 4.74 10.44 -22.60
C LEU A 101 3.90 10.11 -23.85
N GLY A 102 2.57 10.18 -23.74
CA GLY A 102 1.63 10.07 -24.86
C GLY A 102 1.19 11.41 -25.46
N GLY A 103 1.69 12.55 -24.94
CA GLY A 103 1.31 13.89 -25.36
C GLY A 103 2.52 14.79 -25.55
N VAL A 104 2.79 15.19 -26.80
CA VAL A 104 3.63 16.35 -27.10
C VAL A 104 2.97 17.60 -26.49
N GLY A 105 3.70 18.35 -25.66
CA GLY A 105 3.35 19.74 -25.33
C GLY A 105 3.59 20.21 -23.89
N SER A 106 4.75 20.83 -23.69
CA SER A 106 5.04 22.02 -22.86
C SER A 106 4.95 21.97 -21.32
N GLU A 107 6.06 22.36 -20.71
CA GLU A 107 6.23 22.76 -19.31
C GLU A 107 5.21 23.81 -18.86
N GLU A 108 4.75 23.67 -17.61
CA GLU A 108 4.78 24.78 -16.68
C GLU A 108 4.77 24.33 -15.22
N THR A 109 5.69 24.97 -14.50
CA THR A 109 5.95 24.94 -13.07
C THR A 109 4.78 25.48 -12.27
N GLY A 110 4.43 24.83 -11.15
CA GLY A 110 3.68 25.53 -10.12
C GLY A 110 2.85 24.67 -9.17
N SER A 111 3.29 24.66 -7.92
CA SER A 111 2.43 24.89 -6.76
C SER A 111 1.52 23.77 -6.24
N ALA A 112 1.93 23.28 -5.07
CA ALA A 112 1.13 23.06 -3.87
C ALA A 112 -0.18 22.27 -3.97
N CYS A 113 -0.18 21.08 -3.35
CA CYS A 113 -1.23 20.64 -2.43
C CYS A 113 -0.66 19.57 -1.49
N ILE A 114 -0.32 19.96 -0.26
CA ILE A 114 -0.16 19.05 0.87
C ILE A 114 -1.55 18.90 1.51
N PRO A 115 -2.19 17.73 1.47
CA PRO A 115 -2.95 17.25 2.61
C PRO A 115 -1.98 16.45 3.49
N LYS A 116 -1.92 16.80 4.78
CA LYS A 116 -1.09 16.13 5.80
C LYS A 116 -1.24 14.61 5.67
N LEU A 117 -0.17 13.97 5.19
CA LEU A 117 -0.05 12.52 5.12
C LEU A 117 -0.04 12.02 6.57
N HIS A 118 -1.00 11.17 6.89
CA HIS A 118 -1.14 10.43 8.14
C HIS A 118 0.24 10.00 8.67
N GLU A 119 0.62 10.51 9.84
CA GLU A 119 1.86 10.10 10.51
C GLU A 119 1.80 8.60 10.75
N PRO A 120 2.77 7.80 10.25
CA PRO A 120 2.85 6.40 10.62
C PRO A 120 3.07 6.32 12.12
N VAL A 121 2.04 5.86 12.83
CA VAL A 121 2.07 5.73 14.29
C VAL A 121 3.19 4.76 14.66
N LYS A 122 4.06 5.22 15.57
CA LYS A 122 5.25 4.53 16.09
C LYS A 122 4.98 3.03 16.30
N LEU A 123 5.90 2.20 15.82
CA LEU A 123 5.98 0.77 16.17
C LEU A 123 5.91 0.64 17.70
N PHE A 124 4.78 0.15 18.21
CA PHE A 124 4.75 -0.31 19.60
C PHE A 124 5.64 -1.54 19.69
N GLY A 125 6.65 -1.41 20.57
CA GLY A 125 7.71 -2.37 20.79
C GLY A 125 7.17 -3.78 20.98
N VAL A 126 7.60 -4.66 20.09
CA VAL A 126 7.53 -6.10 20.32
C VAL A 126 8.56 -6.41 21.41
N ARG A 127 8.09 -6.57 22.65
CA ARG A 127 8.86 -7.22 23.72
C ARG A 127 8.57 -8.71 23.60
N ILE A 128 9.43 -9.44 22.87
CA ILE A 128 9.50 -10.90 22.99
C ILE A 128 10.05 -11.16 24.40
N GLY A 129 9.25 -11.80 25.24
CA GLY A 129 9.72 -12.41 26.49
C GLY A 129 10.42 -13.73 26.23
#